data_AF-A0A928GV89-F1
#
_entry.id   AF-A0A928GV89-F1
#
_cell.length_a   1.000
_cell.length_b   1.000
_cell.length_c   1.000
_cell.angle_alpha   90.00
_cell.angle_beta   90.00
_cell.angle_gamma   90.00
#
_symmetry.space_group_name_H-M   'P 1'
#
loop_
_entity.id
_entity.type
_entity.pdbx_description
1 polymer ?
#
loop_
_entity_poly.entity_id
_entity_poly.type
_entity_poly.pdbx_seq_one_letter_code
_entity_poly.pdbx_strand_id
1 'polypeptide(L)'
;MKKTTFFAFFMLFFTISLYSQSADSVTKILESQQVNYAQVSYFVAVHLELLPDGANEQQAMNVLTLANISDIPENPYKPLTYKKFSQMCMNAWIKKGGLMYSITKSPRYAFREMQSLGLISLQKYPNQYLSGKEALNIMSKCIKIYESRGNK
;
A
#
# COMPACT_ATOMS: atom_id res chain seq x y z
N MET A 1 -15.73 10.30 43.63
CA MET A 1 -15.33 8.93 43.18
C MET A 1 -16.11 8.44 41.96
N LYS A 2 -17.44 8.63 41.85
CA LYS A 2 -18.22 8.23 40.65
C LYS A 2 -17.86 8.95 39.34
N LYS A 3 -17.41 10.22 39.42
CA LYS A 3 -17.03 11.02 38.22
C LYS A 3 -15.70 10.59 37.62
N THR A 4 -14.74 10.19 38.46
CA THR A 4 -13.41 9.71 38.05
C THR A 4 -13.49 8.33 37.41
N THR A 5 -14.35 7.43 37.92
CA THR A 5 -14.59 6.12 37.28
C THR A 5 -15.36 6.25 35.97
N PHE A 6 -16.30 7.19 35.84
CA PHE A 6 -17.00 7.46 34.57
C PHE A 6 -16.05 8.02 33.50
N PHE A 7 -15.13 8.91 33.88
CA PHE A 7 -14.13 9.46 32.96
C PHE A 7 -13.13 8.40 32.50
N ALA A 8 -12.69 7.52 33.41
CA ALA A 8 -11.84 6.38 33.08
C ALA A 8 -12.54 5.39 32.14
N PHE A 9 -13.83 5.14 32.35
CA PHE A 9 -14.64 4.30 31.46
C PHE A 9 -14.79 4.94 30.07
N PHE A 10 -15.11 6.24 30.00
CA PHE A 10 -15.22 6.97 28.74
C PHE A 10 -13.91 7.00 27.95
N MET A 11 -12.76 7.15 28.63
CA MET A 11 -11.44 7.14 28.01
C MET A 11 -11.05 5.74 27.48
N LEU A 12 -11.49 4.67 28.15
CA LEU A 12 -11.29 3.29 27.69
C LEU A 12 -12.11 2.96 26.43
N PHE A 13 -13.30 3.54 26.27
CA PHE A 13 -14.12 3.33 25.07
C PHE A 13 -13.57 4.04 23.83
N PHE A 14 -12.88 5.17 23.99
CA PHE A 14 -12.38 5.95 22.86
C PHE A 14 -11.21 5.26 22.14
N THR A 15 -10.41 4.46 22.84
CA THR A 15 -9.28 3.75 22.23
C THR A 15 -9.72 2.57 21.36
N ILE A 16 -10.88 1.96 21.65
CA ILE A 16 -11.39 0.78 20.91
C ILE A 16 -11.81 1.15 19.48
N SER A 17 -12.38 2.36 19.28
CA SER A 17 -12.88 2.81 17.98
C SER A 17 -11.76 2.99 16.94
N LEU A 18 -10.54 3.32 17.37
CA LEU A 18 -9.40 3.51 16.46
C LEU A 18 -8.90 2.19 15.87
N TYR A 19 -8.91 1.11 16.64
CA TYR A 19 -8.48 -0.21 16.17
C TYR A 19 -9.47 -0.86 15.19
N SER A 20 -10.76 -0.55 15.31
CA SER A 20 -11.79 -1.08 14.39
C SER A 20 -11.57 -0.61 12.95
N GLN A 21 -11.20 0.65 12.76
CA GLN A 21 -11.08 1.23 11.42
C GLN A 21 -9.93 0.62 10.60
N SER A 22 -8.81 0.31 11.26
CA SER A 22 -7.67 -0.37 10.63
C SER A 22 -8.01 -1.81 10.23
N ALA A 23 -8.65 -2.56 11.14
CA ALA A 23 -9.11 -3.92 10.88
C ALA A 23 -10.10 -4.00 9.70
N ASP A 24 -10.98 -3.01 9.60
CA ASP A 24 -11.91 -2.90 8.47
C ASP A 24 -11.18 -2.68 7.15
N SER A 25 -10.13 -1.85 7.12
CA SER A 25 -9.32 -1.62 5.91
C SER A 25 -8.61 -2.89 5.44
N VAL A 26 -8.02 -3.65 6.36
CA VAL A 26 -7.39 -4.95 6.06
C VAL A 26 -8.41 -5.95 5.52
N THR A 27 -9.58 -6.02 6.14
CA THR A 27 -10.65 -6.92 5.72
C THR A 27 -11.16 -6.54 4.32
N LYS A 28 -11.43 -5.25 4.08
CA LYS A 28 -11.88 -4.74 2.79
C LYS A 28 -10.91 -5.05 1.65
N ILE A 29 -9.60 -4.89 1.88
CA ILE A 29 -8.64 -5.24 0.83
C ILE A 29 -8.59 -6.75 0.63
N LEU A 30 -8.58 -7.57 1.69
CA LEU A 30 -8.52 -9.03 1.58
C LEU A 30 -9.69 -9.62 0.79
N GLU A 31 -10.90 -9.08 0.98
CA GLU A 31 -12.11 -9.47 0.28
C GLU A 31 -12.18 -8.95 -1.17
N SER A 32 -11.31 -8.00 -1.53
CA SER A 32 -11.31 -7.41 -2.85
C SER A 32 -10.85 -8.40 -3.92
N GLN A 33 -11.74 -8.69 -4.88
CA GLN A 33 -11.40 -9.49 -6.06
C GLN A 33 -10.37 -8.77 -6.95
N GLN A 34 -10.45 -7.43 -6.99
CA GLN A 34 -9.54 -6.58 -7.75
C GLN A 34 -9.27 -5.31 -6.95
N VAL A 35 -8.04 -5.16 -6.47
CA VAL A 35 -7.67 -3.93 -5.75
C VAL A 35 -7.67 -2.73 -6.69
N ASN A 36 -7.93 -1.56 -6.13
CA ASN A 36 -7.81 -0.29 -6.84
C ASN A 36 -6.65 0.56 -6.30
N TYR A 37 -6.41 1.71 -6.92
CA TYR A 37 -5.33 2.61 -6.53
C TYR A 37 -5.51 3.17 -5.12
N ALA A 38 -6.74 3.52 -4.74
CA ALA A 38 -7.05 4.12 -3.45
C ALA A 38 -6.75 3.17 -2.28
N GLN A 39 -7.19 1.91 -2.39
CA GLN A 39 -6.94 0.85 -1.41
C GLN A 39 -5.44 0.61 -1.20
N VAL A 40 -4.68 0.44 -2.30
CA VAL A 40 -3.23 0.18 -2.18
C VAL A 40 -2.49 1.40 -1.62
N SER A 41 -2.93 2.61 -2.00
CA SER A 41 -2.31 3.86 -1.51
C SER A 41 -2.40 3.97 0.02
N TYR A 42 -3.51 3.58 0.62
CA TYR A 42 -3.66 3.53 2.08
C TYR A 42 -2.55 2.71 2.74
N PHE A 43 -2.37 1.45 2.31
CA PHE A 43 -1.36 0.56 2.92
C PHE A 43 0.07 1.06 2.71
N VAL A 44 0.37 1.60 1.53
CA VAL A 44 1.68 2.18 1.25
C VAL A 44 1.95 3.38 2.17
N ALA A 45 0.99 4.30 2.29
CA ALA A 45 1.16 5.52 3.08
C ALA A 45 1.28 5.23 4.58
N VAL A 46 0.46 4.31 5.11
CA VAL A 46 0.52 3.88 6.52
C VAL A 46 1.85 3.20 6.82
N HIS A 47 2.31 2.29 5.96
CA HIS A 47 3.58 1.59 6.22
C HIS A 47 4.78 2.54 6.15
N LEU A 48 4.76 3.53 5.27
CA LEU A 48 5.83 4.53 5.17
C LEU A 48 5.73 5.63 6.24
N GLU A 49 4.83 5.48 7.23
CA GLU A 49 4.60 6.45 8.31
C GLU A 49 4.24 7.86 7.82
N LEU A 50 3.72 7.97 6.59
CA LEU A 50 3.29 9.25 6.01
C LEU A 50 1.92 9.67 6.52
N LEU A 51 1.13 8.71 7.02
CA LEU A 51 -0.18 8.92 7.63
C LEU A 51 -0.37 7.95 8.79
N PRO A 52 -1.16 8.35 9.81
CA PRO A 52 -1.54 7.43 10.88
C PRO A 52 -2.48 6.35 10.35
N ASP A 53 -2.47 5.21 11.06
CA ASP A 53 -3.45 4.16 10.85
C ASP A 53 -4.88 4.69 11.11
N GLY A 54 -5.85 4.30 10.28
CA GLY A 54 -7.21 4.85 10.28
C GLY A 54 -7.42 6.11 9.43
N ALA A 55 -6.38 6.63 8.77
CA ALA A 55 -6.55 7.70 7.78
C ALA A 55 -7.46 7.28 6.61
N ASN A 56 -8.00 8.24 5.86
CA ASN A 56 -8.81 7.91 4.70
C ASN A 56 -7.96 7.67 3.43
N GLU A 57 -8.50 6.91 2.46
CA GLU A 57 -7.79 6.58 1.22
C GLU A 57 -7.44 7.83 0.38
N GLN A 58 -8.27 8.88 0.44
CA GLN A 58 -8.03 10.12 -0.29
C GLN A 58 -6.80 10.88 0.24
N GLN A 59 -6.64 10.95 1.56
CA GLN A 59 -5.46 11.49 2.23
C GLN A 59 -4.24 10.68 1.83
N ALA A 60 -4.34 9.35 1.82
CA ALA A 60 -3.26 8.47 1.39
C ALA A 60 -2.79 8.77 -0.04
N MET A 61 -3.72 8.88 -0.99
CA MET A 61 -3.39 9.25 -2.36
C MET A 61 -2.68 10.62 -2.46
N ASN A 62 -3.16 11.61 -1.70
CA ASN A 62 -2.57 12.95 -1.69
C ASN A 62 -1.13 12.93 -1.15
N VAL A 63 -0.88 12.27 -0.01
CA VAL A 63 0.49 12.23 0.57
C VAL A 63 1.47 11.45 -0.30
N LEU A 64 1.03 10.38 -0.97
CA LEU A 64 1.89 9.63 -1.89
C LEU A 64 2.25 10.43 -3.14
N THR A 65 1.35 11.32 -3.59
CA THR A 65 1.63 12.24 -4.69
C THR A 65 2.69 13.26 -4.26
N LEU A 66 2.51 13.88 -3.09
CA LEU A 66 3.46 14.85 -2.52
C LEU A 66 4.83 14.23 -2.26
N ALA A 67 4.88 12.95 -1.87
CA ALA A 67 6.11 12.20 -1.67
C ALA A 67 6.76 11.69 -2.98
N ASN A 68 6.21 12.02 -4.16
CA ASN A 68 6.65 11.51 -5.47
C ASN A 68 6.67 9.97 -5.57
N ILE A 69 5.80 9.30 -4.82
CA ILE A 69 5.70 7.82 -4.82
C ILE A 69 4.75 7.36 -5.92
N SER A 70 3.65 8.05 -6.16
CA SER A 70 2.68 7.65 -7.16
C SER A 70 1.94 8.85 -7.75
N ASP A 71 1.82 8.84 -9.08
CA ASP A 71 0.89 9.71 -9.81
C ASP A 71 -0.50 9.07 -9.79
N ILE A 72 -1.45 9.74 -9.16
CA ILE A 72 -2.82 9.24 -9.01
C ILE A 72 -3.54 9.36 -10.35
N PRO A 73 -4.13 8.27 -10.88
CA PRO A 73 -4.88 8.34 -12.12
C PRO A 73 -6.20 9.09 -11.92
N GLU A 74 -6.76 9.59 -13.01
CA GLU A 74 -8.05 10.32 -13.03
C GLU A 74 -9.18 9.56 -12.30
N ASN A 75 -9.21 8.24 -12.43
CA ASN A 75 -10.13 7.39 -11.67
C ASN A 75 -9.35 6.39 -10.81
N PRO A 76 -9.11 6.70 -9.51
CA PRO A 76 -8.35 5.85 -8.60
C PRO A 76 -9.13 4.62 -8.12
N TYR A 77 -10.44 4.57 -8.36
CA TYR A 77 -11.30 3.45 -7.97
C TYR A 77 -11.38 2.36 -9.05
N LYS A 78 -10.79 2.59 -10.23
CA LYS A 78 -10.65 1.55 -11.25
C LYS A 78 -9.68 0.45 -10.80
N PRO A 79 -9.92 -0.81 -11.23
CA PRO A 79 -9.01 -1.92 -10.97
C PRO A 79 -7.55 -1.61 -11.34
N LEU A 80 -6.66 -1.92 -10.41
CA LEU A 80 -5.23 -1.70 -10.53
C LEU A 80 -4.60 -2.85 -11.33
N THR A 81 -3.82 -2.51 -12.34
CA THR A 81 -3.05 -3.50 -13.10
C THR A 81 -1.74 -3.84 -12.40
N TYR A 82 -1.23 -5.05 -12.62
CA TYR A 82 0.07 -5.49 -12.11
C TYR A 82 1.19 -4.49 -12.42
N LYS A 83 1.24 -3.90 -13.62
CA LYS A 83 2.30 -2.92 -13.97
C LYS A 83 2.24 -1.65 -13.13
N LYS A 84 1.03 -1.16 -12.83
CA LYS A 84 0.82 0.06 -12.06
C LYS A 84 1.06 -0.19 -10.58
N PHE A 85 0.56 -1.30 -10.06
CA PHE A 85 0.88 -1.80 -8.73
C PHE A 85 2.40 -1.95 -8.54
N SER A 86 3.07 -2.53 -9.53
CA SER A 86 4.52 -2.73 -9.46
C SER A 86 5.30 -1.42 -9.42
N GLN A 87 4.85 -0.43 -10.19
CA GLN A 87 5.45 0.91 -10.16
C GLN A 87 5.37 1.52 -8.76
N MET A 88 4.20 1.46 -8.13
CA MET A 88 3.98 1.98 -6.78
C MET A 88 4.88 1.25 -5.76
N CYS A 89 4.95 -0.08 -5.82
CA CYS A 89 5.83 -0.86 -4.94
C CYS A 89 7.31 -0.50 -5.11
N MET A 90 7.74 -0.36 -6.37
CA MET A 90 9.11 0.00 -6.68
C MET A 90 9.46 1.40 -6.18
N ASN A 91 8.56 2.37 -6.33
CA ASN A 91 8.75 3.74 -5.86
C ASN A 91 8.75 3.83 -4.33
N ALA A 92 7.87 3.07 -3.66
CA ALA A 92 7.73 3.07 -2.21
C ALA A 92 8.92 2.39 -1.50
N TRP A 93 9.19 1.13 -1.84
CA TRP A 93 10.05 0.24 -1.04
C TRP A 93 11.38 -0.09 -1.70
N ILE A 94 11.39 -0.30 -3.02
CA ILE A 94 12.61 -0.82 -3.66
C ILE A 94 13.56 0.33 -4.01
N LYS A 95 13.04 1.46 -4.52
CA LYS A 95 13.69 2.71 -4.95
C LYS A 95 14.79 2.58 -6.01
N LYS A 96 15.73 1.65 -5.80
CA LYS A 96 16.83 1.26 -6.68
C LYS A 96 16.55 -0.13 -7.27
N GLY A 97 16.27 -0.15 -8.58
CA GLY A 97 16.14 -1.38 -9.36
C GLY A 97 17.23 -1.47 -10.41
N GLY A 98 17.17 -2.49 -11.27
CA GLY A 98 18.04 -2.69 -12.41
C GLY A 98 18.07 -1.49 -13.36
N LEU A 99 19.07 -1.47 -14.25
CA LEU A 99 19.40 -0.36 -15.14
C LEU A 99 18.16 0.21 -15.86
N MET A 100 17.33 -0.66 -16.43
CA MET A 100 16.15 -0.25 -17.21
C MET A 100 15.10 0.49 -16.38
N TYR A 101 14.82 0.03 -15.16
CA TYR A 101 13.91 0.74 -14.28
C TYR A 101 14.54 2.04 -13.77
N SER A 102 15.84 2.03 -13.47
CA SER A 102 16.55 3.23 -13.01
C SER A 102 16.55 4.37 -14.04
N ILE A 103 16.63 4.05 -15.34
CA ILE A 103 16.56 5.04 -16.42
C ILE A 103 15.13 5.49 -16.70
N THR A 104 14.20 4.54 -16.85
CA THR A 104 12.87 4.84 -17.39
C THR A 104 11.81 5.15 -16.34
N LYS A 105 11.99 4.63 -15.12
CA LYS A 105 11.00 4.64 -14.02
C LYS A 105 9.58 4.24 -14.44
N SER A 106 9.46 3.47 -15.53
CA SER A 106 8.18 3.20 -16.17
C SER A 106 7.47 1.99 -15.54
N PRO A 107 6.12 1.93 -15.61
CA PRO A 107 5.36 0.80 -15.05
C PRO A 107 5.75 -0.55 -15.67
N ARG A 108 6.10 -0.55 -16.96
CA ARG A 108 6.53 -1.77 -17.67
C ARG A 108 7.80 -2.33 -17.05
N TYR A 109 8.80 -1.50 -16.80
CA TYR A 109 10.07 -1.95 -16.24
C TYR A 109 9.98 -2.21 -14.74
N ALA A 110 9.11 -1.51 -14.00
CA ALA A 110 8.81 -1.85 -12.62
C ALA A 110 8.24 -3.28 -12.50
N PHE A 111 7.31 -3.65 -13.39
CA PHE A 111 6.77 -5.02 -13.44
C PHE A 111 7.83 -6.06 -13.74
N ARG A 112 8.68 -5.83 -14.75
CA ARG A 112 9.75 -6.77 -15.10
C ARG A 112 10.78 -6.92 -13.98
N GLU A 113 11.09 -5.84 -13.28
CA GLU A 113 11.99 -5.86 -12.12
C GLU A 113 11.38 -6.66 -10.97
N MET A 114 10.09 -6.48 -10.68
CA MET A 114 9.44 -7.29 -9.63
C MET A 114 9.33 -8.76 -10.01
N GLN A 115 9.21 -9.09 -11.30
CA GLN A 115 9.34 -10.46 -11.79
C GLN A 115 10.76 -11.02 -11.62
N SER A 116 11.80 -10.25 -11.94
CA SER A 116 13.20 -10.69 -11.77
C SER A 116 13.58 -10.90 -10.31
N LEU A 117 13.00 -10.10 -9.40
CA LEU A 117 13.15 -10.26 -7.94
C LEU A 117 12.33 -11.42 -7.35
N GLY A 118 11.54 -12.14 -8.16
CA GLY A 118 10.68 -13.24 -7.68
C GLY A 118 9.49 -12.76 -6.83
N LEU A 119 9.17 -11.47 -6.86
CA LEU A 119 8.03 -10.90 -6.14
C LEU A 119 6.71 -11.21 -6.85
N ILE A 120 6.75 -11.23 -8.19
CA ILE A 120 5.62 -11.54 -9.07
C ILE A 120 5.97 -12.76 -9.94
N SER A 121 5.02 -13.67 -10.15
CA SER A 121 5.21 -14.83 -11.03
C SER A 121 5.45 -14.42 -12.49
N LEU A 122 6.33 -15.16 -13.17
CA LEU A 122 6.63 -14.98 -14.60
C LEU A 122 5.41 -15.23 -15.51
N GLN A 123 4.41 -15.96 -15.03
CA GLN A 123 3.17 -16.26 -15.77
C GLN A 123 2.16 -15.11 -15.74
N LYS A 124 2.34 -14.11 -14.89
CA LYS A 124 1.45 -12.94 -14.82
C LYS A 124 1.73 -11.98 -15.98
N TYR A 125 0.69 -11.29 -16.43
CA TYR A 125 0.78 -10.29 -17.50
C TYR A 125 0.64 -8.88 -16.94
N PRO A 126 1.31 -7.87 -17.52
CA PRO A 126 1.38 -6.52 -16.96
C PRO A 126 0.01 -5.81 -16.88
N ASN A 127 -0.93 -6.15 -17.76
CA ASN A 127 -2.27 -5.56 -17.81
C ASN A 127 -3.32 -6.38 -17.05
N GLN A 128 -2.95 -7.49 -16.42
CA GLN A 128 -3.86 -8.21 -15.53
C GLN A 128 -4.12 -7.42 -14.25
N TYR A 129 -5.30 -7.61 -13.69
CA TYR A 129 -5.64 -7.14 -12.36
C TYR A 129 -5.17 -8.14 -11.30
N LEU A 130 -5.01 -7.66 -10.07
CA LEU A 130 -4.60 -8.45 -8.93
C LEU A 130 -5.62 -8.38 -7.80
N SER A 131 -5.80 -9.49 -7.09
CA SER A 131 -6.67 -9.54 -5.92
C SER A 131 -6.02 -8.90 -4.70
N GLY A 132 -6.85 -8.62 -3.70
CA GLY A 132 -6.41 -8.14 -2.39
C GLY A 132 -5.31 -8.96 -1.75
N LYS A 133 -5.56 -10.27 -1.70
CA LYS A 133 -4.62 -11.25 -1.15
C LYS A 133 -3.29 -11.26 -1.91
N GLU A 134 -3.33 -11.17 -3.23
CA GLU A 134 -2.10 -11.07 -4.05
C GLU A 134 -1.35 -9.78 -3.76
N ALA A 135 -2.05 -8.64 -3.72
CA ALA A 135 -1.47 -7.33 -3.45
C ALA A 135 -0.78 -7.30 -2.07
N LEU A 136 -1.49 -7.70 -1.00
CA LEU A 136 -0.92 -7.75 0.36
C LEU A 136 0.31 -8.66 0.42
N ASN A 137 0.24 -9.87 -0.15
CA ASN A 137 1.36 -10.80 -0.15
C ASN A 137 2.59 -10.21 -0.85
N ILE A 138 2.41 -9.53 -1.98
CA ILE A 138 3.51 -8.89 -2.70
C ILE A 138 4.06 -7.70 -1.90
N MET A 139 3.20 -6.85 -1.34
CA MET A 139 3.64 -5.73 -0.49
C MET A 139 4.43 -6.23 0.73
N SER A 140 3.99 -7.29 1.41
CA SER A 140 4.74 -7.88 2.51
C SER A 140 6.14 -8.34 2.10
N LYS A 141 6.30 -8.88 0.88
CA LYS A 141 7.64 -9.23 0.36
C LYS A 141 8.48 -7.98 0.04
N CYS A 142 7.87 -6.93 -0.53
CA CYS A 142 8.54 -5.65 -0.78
C CYS A 142 9.04 -5.01 0.53
N ILE A 143 8.20 -5.02 1.56
CA ILE A 143 8.51 -4.50 2.90
C ILE A 143 9.70 -5.26 3.50
N LYS A 144 9.72 -6.60 3.43
CA LYS A 144 10.86 -7.40 3.90
C LYS A 144 12.16 -7.00 3.21
N ILE A 145 12.12 -6.73 1.89
CA ILE A 145 13.28 -6.23 1.15
C ILE A 145 13.68 -4.84 1.64
N TYR A 146 12.72 -3.94 1.83
CA TYR A 146 12.94 -2.58 2.33
C TYR A 146 13.65 -2.57 3.70
N GLU A 147 13.13 -3.34 4.65
CA GLU A 147 13.68 -3.49 5.99
C GLU A 147 15.07 -4.12 5.99
N SER A 148 15.30 -5.13 5.15
CA SER A 148 16.61 -5.80 5.03
C SER A 148 17.74 -4.86 4.56
N ARG A 149 17.37 -3.74 3.91
CA ARG A 149 18.31 -2.72 3.43
C ARG A 149 18.62 -1.62 4.46
N GLY A 150 18.09 -1.74 5.68
CA GLY A 150 18.31 -0.76 6.75
C GLY A 150 17.58 0.56 6.57
N ASN A 151 16.60 0.63 5.65
CA ASN A 151 15.74 1.79 5.52
C ASN A 151 14.57 1.60 6.50
N LYS A 152 14.60 2.31 7.62
CA LYS A 152 13.44 2.57 8.47
C LYS A 152 13.24 4.07 8.47
#